data_AF-A0A673Z1P2-F1
#
_entry.id   AF-A0A673Z1P2-F1
#
_cell.length_a   1.000
_cell.length_b   1.000
_cell.length_c   1.000
_cell.angle_alpha   90.00
_cell.angle_beta   90.00
_cell.angle_gamma   90.00
#
_symmetry.space_group_name_H-M   'P 1'
#
loop_
_entity.id
_entity.type
_entity.pdbx_description
1 polymer ?
#
loop_
_entity_poly.entity_id
_entity_poly.type
_entity_poly.pdbx_seq_one_letter_code
_entity_poly.pdbx_strand_id
1 'polypeptide(L)'
;MAATMVEHVVVDAGGFLKNAALQEIGKNIYTLKDVVEEIRDKATRRSLSFLPYQLNFREPYPEDIRLVTEFSKKTGDYPSLSATDIKVLALTYQLERENVGTDHLKKEPEVKVQVCSTRRPEAPVGVAGFHFPSKRPADGLFSGRQTPAAETQHSCNPPEIGEYNSFQFWRNPLPCFDTDLLELVNLSISDSGAADTVHTGPETGIGSEEHKHSKNHSEEHGSGSEEEEEGSGWITPSNIKQVQMETGIWASPADVKVACLTTDFAMQNVLIQIGLHVLSVNGMLIKQARNYMLRCHACFKTTTNMTKVFCQHCGNRTLKKVAVTVSEDGSIQMHFSKNPKVLNPKGKRYSLPLPQGGKHASNPHLVEDQRFPQQRVSRKARQKTDVFNPDFLAGGGSPFSDHDIYSRSANLHITDGAGGGGRRRANPNGARKKKC
;
A
#
# COMPACT_ATOMS: atom_id res chain seq x y z
N MET A 1 -14.33 -23.08 1.16
CA MET A 1 -15.00 -22.67 -0.09
C MET A 1 -14.00 -22.80 -1.22
N ALA A 2 -14.30 -23.55 -2.28
CA ALA A 2 -13.40 -23.69 -3.41
C ALA A 2 -13.21 -22.32 -4.07
N ALA A 3 -11.97 -21.84 -4.16
CA ALA A 3 -11.66 -20.59 -4.83
C ALA A 3 -12.02 -20.75 -6.31
N THR A 4 -13.00 -19.99 -6.79
CA THR A 4 -13.37 -19.97 -8.21
C THR A 4 -12.24 -19.27 -8.97
N MET A 5 -11.50 -20.05 -9.77
CA MET A 5 -10.41 -19.52 -10.59
C MET A 5 -10.95 -18.77 -11.80
N VAL A 6 -10.32 -17.67 -12.16
CA VAL A 6 -10.61 -16.91 -13.38
C VAL A 6 -10.08 -17.67 -14.60
N GLU A 7 -10.79 -17.64 -15.72
CA GLU A 7 -10.39 -18.42 -16.91
C GLU A 7 -9.14 -17.84 -17.58
N HIS A 8 -9.10 -16.53 -17.79
CA HIS A 8 -8.01 -15.81 -18.45
C HIS A 8 -7.53 -14.64 -17.60
N VAL A 9 -6.28 -14.66 -17.17
CA VAL A 9 -5.68 -13.60 -16.35
C VAL A 9 -4.53 -12.97 -17.12
N VAL A 10 -4.58 -11.66 -17.33
CA VAL A 10 -3.45 -10.90 -17.84
C VAL A 10 -2.66 -10.33 -16.68
N VAL A 11 -1.35 -10.50 -16.71
CA VAL A 11 -0.48 -10.13 -15.59
C VAL A 11 0.48 -9.03 -15.98
N ASP A 12 0.43 -7.94 -15.22
CA ASP A 12 1.37 -6.84 -15.24
C ASP A 12 2.64 -7.14 -14.41
N ALA A 13 3.71 -6.34 -14.58
CA ALA A 13 4.92 -6.36 -13.79
C ALA A 13 4.65 -6.35 -12.27
N GLY A 14 3.62 -5.63 -11.82
CA GLY A 14 3.21 -5.60 -10.41
C GLY A 14 2.89 -6.97 -9.82
N GLY A 15 2.28 -7.86 -10.62
CA GLY A 15 1.97 -9.23 -10.20
C GLY A 15 3.21 -10.07 -9.93
N PHE A 16 4.22 -9.94 -10.80
CA PHE A 16 5.49 -10.65 -10.65
C PHE A 16 6.34 -10.07 -9.51
N LEU A 17 6.41 -8.74 -9.39
CA LEU A 17 7.18 -8.06 -8.32
C LEU A 17 6.65 -8.38 -6.91
N LYS A 18 5.37 -8.72 -6.80
CA LYS A 18 4.74 -9.13 -5.54
C LYS A 18 4.74 -10.64 -5.32
N ASN A 19 5.31 -11.42 -6.23
CA ASN A 19 5.32 -12.88 -6.19
C ASN A 19 3.93 -13.48 -5.99
N ALA A 20 2.95 -13.01 -6.77
CA ALA A 20 1.57 -13.49 -6.70
C ALA A 20 1.50 -14.98 -7.05
N ALA A 21 0.66 -15.75 -6.34
CA ALA A 21 0.41 -17.16 -6.61
C ALA A 21 -0.54 -17.33 -7.81
N LEU A 22 -0.07 -16.98 -9.02
CA LEU A 22 -0.92 -16.91 -10.23
C LEU A 22 -1.62 -18.24 -10.55
N GLN A 23 -0.99 -19.35 -10.20
CA GLN A 23 -1.53 -20.71 -10.34
C GLN A 23 -2.83 -20.95 -9.56
N GLU A 24 -3.11 -20.19 -8.51
CA GLU A 24 -4.33 -20.29 -7.72
C GLU A 24 -5.42 -19.31 -8.21
N ILE A 25 -5.01 -18.30 -8.98
CA ILE A 25 -5.87 -17.20 -9.40
C ILE A 25 -6.52 -17.51 -10.75
N GLY A 26 -5.74 -17.99 -11.71
CA GLY A 26 -6.17 -18.14 -13.09
C GLY A 26 -5.78 -19.47 -13.73
N LYS A 27 -6.64 -19.98 -14.62
CA LYS A 27 -6.34 -21.16 -15.44
C LYS A 27 -5.33 -20.85 -16.54
N ASN A 28 -5.59 -19.79 -17.31
CA ASN A 28 -4.73 -19.34 -18.40
C ASN A 28 -4.09 -18.00 -18.03
N ILE A 29 -2.76 -17.97 -17.92
CA ILE A 29 -2.00 -16.79 -17.55
C ILE A 29 -1.34 -16.19 -18.78
N TYR A 30 -1.65 -14.94 -19.07
CA TYR A 30 -1.12 -14.18 -20.21
C TYR A 30 -0.25 -13.03 -19.74
N THR A 31 0.80 -12.73 -20.50
CA THR A 31 1.56 -11.49 -20.33
C THR A 31 2.25 -11.10 -21.65
N LEU A 32 2.97 -9.98 -21.62
CA LEU A 32 3.77 -9.48 -22.73
C LEU A 32 5.25 -9.79 -22.50
N LYS A 33 5.99 -9.97 -23.59
CA LYS A 33 7.45 -10.12 -23.51
C LYS A 33 8.09 -8.86 -22.93
N ASP A 34 7.63 -7.69 -23.38
CA ASP A 34 8.11 -6.39 -22.91
C ASP A 34 8.00 -6.22 -21.39
N VAL A 35 6.92 -6.73 -20.78
CA VAL A 35 6.70 -6.66 -19.32
C VAL A 35 7.78 -7.45 -18.58
N VAL A 36 8.13 -8.65 -19.07
CA VAL A 36 9.16 -9.50 -18.47
C VAL A 36 10.56 -8.90 -18.67
N GLU A 37 10.84 -8.33 -19.84
CA GLU A 37 12.11 -7.68 -20.15
C GLU A 37 12.33 -6.40 -19.34
N GLU A 38 11.25 -5.68 -19.01
CA GLU A 38 11.27 -4.46 -18.20
C GLU A 38 11.68 -4.73 -16.74
N ILE A 39 11.33 -5.89 -16.17
CA ILE A 39 11.61 -6.23 -14.78
C ILE A 39 13.11 -6.22 -14.54
N ARG A 40 13.59 -5.37 -13.61
CA ARG A 40 15.02 -5.24 -13.24
C ARG A 40 15.39 -5.94 -11.93
N ASP A 41 14.40 -6.30 -11.13
CA ASP A 41 14.64 -6.91 -9.83
C ASP A 41 15.26 -8.31 -9.96
N LYS A 42 16.34 -8.55 -9.19
CA LYS A 42 17.14 -9.78 -9.30
C LYS A 42 16.41 -10.99 -8.75
N ALA A 43 15.65 -10.83 -7.66
CA ALA A 43 14.90 -11.92 -7.06
C ALA A 43 13.76 -12.35 -7.98
N THR A 44 12.99 -11.38 -8.47
CA THR A 44 11.89 -11.61 -9.42
C THR A 44 12.36 -12.28 -10.71
N ARG A 45 13.48 -11.83 -11.31
CA ARG A 45 14.06 -12.47 -12.51
C ARG A 45 14.42 -13.94 -12.31
N ARG A 46 14.97 -14.28 -11.14
CA ARG A 46 15.29 -15.68 -10.79
C ARG A 46 14.02 -16.51 -10.60
N SER A 47 12.97 -15.92 -10.05
CA SER A 47 11.67 -16.59 -9.93
C SER A 47 11.05 -16.86 -11.29
N LEU A 48 11.11 -15.88 -12.20
CA LEU A 48 10.58 -15.99 -13.57
C LEU A 48 11.28 -17.06 -14.42
N SER A 49 12.55 -17.37 -14.14
CA SER A 49 13.22 -18.49 -14.81
C SER A 49 12.74 -19.87 -14.35
N PHE A 50 12.04 -19.96 -13.21
CA PHE A 50 11.58 -21.21 -12.62
C PHE A 50 10.12 -21.09 -12.15
N LEU A 51 9.19 -20.94 -13.09
CA LEU A 51 7.76 -20.89 -12.78
C LEU A 51 7.14 -22.29 -12.74
N PRO A 52 6.28 -22.59 -11.76
CA PRO A 52 5.56 -23.87 -11.68
C PRO A 52 4.35 -23.94 -12.63
N TYR A 53 4.10 -22.88 -13.41
CA TYR A 53 2.99 -22.76 -14.35
C TYR A 53 3.46 -22.23 -15.70
N GLN A 54 2.66 -22.48 -16.73
CA GLN A 54 2.94 -21.99 -18.09
C GLN A 54 2.49 -20.54 -18.25
N LEU A 55 3.39 -19.72 -18.79
CA LEU A 55 3.14 -18.31 -19.07
C LEU A 55 2.95 -18.10 -20.58
N ASN A 56 1.78 -17.61 -20.98
CA ASN A 56 1.43 -17.41 -22.39
C ASN A 56 1.79 -15.98 -22.83
N PHE A 57 2.75 -15.86 -23.74
CA PHE A 57 3.13 -14.57 -24.32
C PHE A 57 2.22 -14.26 -25.51
N ARG A 58 1.46 -13.16 -25.43
CA ARG A 58 0.55 -12.75 -26.50
C ARG A 58 0.63 -11.25 -26.73
N GLU A 59 0.84 -10.84 -27.97
CA GLU A 59 0.82 -9.42 -28.35
C GLU A 59 -0.59 -8.97 -28.75
N PRO A 60 -1.01 -7.77 -28.33
CA PRO A 60 -2.34 -7.25 -28.64
C PRO A 60 -2.42 -6.72 -30.08
N TYR A 61 -3.62 -6.71 -30.66
CA TYR A 61 -3.83 -6.11 -31.97
C TYR A 61 -3.67 -4.58 -31.93
N PRO A 62 -3.18 -3.97 -33.03
CA PRO A 62 -2.97 -2.52 -33.09
C PRO A 62 -4.27 -1.71 -32.98
N GLU A 63 -5.42 -2.30 -33.32
CA GLU A 63 -6.74 -1.69 -33.18
C GLU A 63 -7.11 -1.47 -31.70
N ASP A 64 -6.90 -2.50 -30.87
CA ASP A 64 -7.19 -2.45 -29.43
C ASP A 64 -6.25 -1.49 -28.70
N ILE A 65 -4.98 -1.43 -29.13
CA ILE A 65 -4.01 -0.43 -28.63
C ILE A 65 -4.52 1.00 -28.89
N ARG A 66 -5.02 1.28 -30.09
CA ARG A 66 -5.54 2.62 -30.45
C ARG A 66 -6.75 2.97 -29.60
N LEU A 67 -7.70 2.04 -29.47
CA LEU A 67 -8.93 2.23 -28.69
C LEU A 67 -8.61 2.55 -27.23
N VAL A 68 -7.76 1.75 -26.58
CA VAL A 68 -7.33 1.98 -25.19
C VAL A 68 -6.55 3.27 -25.05
N THR A 69 -5.71 3.63 -26.03
CA THR A 69 -4.96 4.88 -26.02
C THR A 69 -5.89 6.09 -26.06
N GLU A 70 -6.91 6.07 -26.92
CA GLU A 70 -7.92 7.13 -27.00
C GLU A 70 -8.75 7.20 -25.73
N PHE A 71 -9.15 6.05 -25.18
CA PHE A 71 -9.88 5.98 -23.92
C PHE A 71 -9.07 6.59 -22.76
N SER A 72 -7.80 6.20 -22.62
CA SER A 72 -6.89 6.67 -21.56
C SER A 72 -6.61 8.19 -21.64
N LYS A 73 -6.67 8.77 -22.85
CA LYS A 73 -6.57 10.23 -23.02
C LYS A 73 -7.83 10.93 -22.55
N LYS A 74 -9.01 10.33 -22.74
CA LYS A 74 -10.29 10.85 -22.25
C LYS A 74 -10.39 10.74 -20.71
N THR A 75 -9.88 9.66 -20.11
CA THR A 75 -9.82 9.55 -18.63
C THR A 75 -8.81 10.52 -18.00
N GLY A 76 -7.77 10.88 -18.75
CA GLY A 76 -6.68 11.76 -18.29
C GLY A 76 -5.49 11.01 -17.67
N ASP A 77 -5.47 9.67 -17.74
CA ASP A 77 -4.41 8.83 -17.17
C ASP A 77 -3.27 8.54 -18.16
N TYR A 78 -3.46 8.80 -19.45
CA TYR A 78 -2.43 8.59 -20.48
C TYR A 78 -1.02 9.13 -20.13
N PRO A 79 -0.84 10.34 -19.56
CA PRO A 79 0.50 10.86 -19.21
C PRO A 79 1.22 10.07 -18.10
N SER A 80 0.48 9.23 -17.37
CA SER A 80 1.02 8.38 -16.30
C SER A 80 1.27 6.94 -16.73
N LEU A 81 0.69 6.52 -17.86
CA LEU A 81 0.83 5.17 -18.40
C LEU A 81 2.04 5.10 -19.33
N SER A 82 2.78 4.00 -19.23
CA SER A 82 3.86 3.66 -20.15
C SER A 82 3.34 2.94 -21.41
N ALA A 83 4.23 2.74 -22.39
CA ALA A 83 3.88 2.01 -23.60
C ALA A 83 3.55 0.53 -23.32
N THR A 84 4.22 -0.08 -22.34
CA THR A 84 3.97 -1.46 -21.90
C THR A 84 2.61 -1.55 -21.20
N ASP A 85 2.28 -0.59 -20.33
CA ASP A 85 0.97 -0.53 -19.65
C ASP A 85 -0.18 -0.47 -20.65
N ILE A 86 -0.07 0.38 -21.69
CA ILE A 86 -1.10 0.48 -22.73
C ILE A 86 -1.29 -0.85 -23.47
N LYS A 87 -0.20 -1.59 -23.73
CA LYS A 87 -0.30 -2.92 -24.36
C LYS A 87 -0.96 -3.94 -23.42
N VAL A 88 -0.66 -3.91 -22.12
CA VAL A 88 -1.32 -4.79 -21.12
C VAL A 88 -2.82 -4.53 -21.12
N LEU A 89 -3.22 -3.26 -21.04
CA LEU A 89 -4.63 -2.85 -21.11
C LEU A 89 -5.28 -3.29 -22.43
N ALA A 90 -4.61 -3.12 -23.57
CA ALA A 90 -5.11 -3.57 -24.87
C ALA A 90 -5.29 -5.09 -24.94
N LEU A 91 -4.34 -5.86 -24.37
CA LEU A 91 -4.44 -7.31 -24.32
C LEU A 91 -5.63 -7.77 -23.47
N THR A 92 -5.89 -7.09 -22.34
CA THR A 92 -7.06 -7.38 -21.50
C THR A 92 -8.37 -7.13 -22.25
N TYR A 93 -8.48 -6.00 -22.94
CA TYR A 93 -9.63 -5.66 -23.77
C TYR A 93 -9.85 -6.67 -24.90
N GLN A 94 -8.75 -7.10 -25.54
CA GLN A 94 -8.82 -8.10 -26.61
C GLN A 94 -9.36 -9.45 -26.11
N LEU A 95 -8.88 -9.94 -24.96
CA LEU A 95 -9.36 -11.19 -24.37
C LEU A 95 -10.83 -11.09 -23.95
N GLU A 96 -11.24 -9.97 -23.36
CA GLU A 96 -12.65 -9.74 -23.01
C GLU A 96 -13.55 -9.83 -24.25
N ARG A 97 -13.15 -9.17 -25.34
CA ARG A 97 -13.88 -9.20 -26.62
C ARG A 97 -13.98 -10.61 -27.21
N GLU A 98 -12.94 -11.43 -27.07
CA GLU A 98 -12.90 -12.79 -27.61
C GLU A 98 -13.74 -13.78 -26.77
N ASN A 99 -13.80 -13.62 -25.45
CA ASN A 99 -14.38 -14.60 -24.53
C ASN A 99 -15.78 -14.26 -23.99
N VAL A 100 -16.11 -12.97 -23.91
CA VAL A 100 -17.37 -12.47 -23.33
C VAL A 100 -18.13 -11.63 -24.35
N GLY A 101 -17.43 -10.75 -25.07
CA GLY A 101 -18.00 -9.80 -26.02
C GLY A 101 -17.88 -8.34 -25.56
N THR A 102 -18.42 -7.40 -26.34
CA THR A 102 -18.22 -5.95 -26.11
C THR A 102 -19.42 -5.21 -25.53
N ASP A 103 -20.55 -5.87 -25.34
CA ASP A 103 -21.83 -5.19 -25.08
C ASP A 103 -21.87 -4.48 -23.71
N HIS A 104 -21.13 -5.00 -22.73
CA HIS A 104 -21.02 -4.43 -21.39
C HIS A 104 -19.90 -3.37 -21.26
N LEU A 105 -19.04 -3.23 -22.27
CA LEU A 105 -17.88 -2.35 -22.23
C LEU A 105 -18.25 -0.92 -22.65
N LYS A 106 -17.74 0.04 -21.90
CA LYS A 106 -17.96 1.47 -22.15
C LYS A 106 -16.99 1.97 -23.22
N LYS A 107 -17.52 2.64 -24.25
CA LYS A 107 -16.71 3.26 -25.32
C LYS A 107 -16.11 4.61 -24.91
N GLU A 108 -16.77 5.30 -23.97
CA GLU A 108 -16.33 6.58 -23.45
C GLU A 108 -16.49 6.61 -21.92
N PRO A 109 -15.59 7.29 -21.20
CA PRO A 109 -15.69 7.38 -19.75
C PRO A 109 -16.84 8.28 -19.31
N GLU A 110 -17.66 7.82 -18.38
CA GLU A 110 -18.68 8.65 -17.74
C GLU A 110 -18.05 9.53 -16.66
N VAL A 111 -17.85 10.82 -16.96
CA VAL A 111 -17.26 11.78 -16.02
C VAL A 111 -18.32 12.27 -15.02
N LYS A 112 -18.77 11.37 -14.13
CA LYS A 112 -19.58 11.73 -12.96
C LYS A 112 -18.63 12.04 -11.80
N VAL A 113 -18.19 13.29 -11.71
CA VAL A 113 -17.32 13.76 -10.62
C VAL A 113 -18.17 14.27 -9.47
N GLN A 114 -18.21 13.52 -8.36
CA GLN A 114 -18.80 14.00 -7.12
C GLN A 114 -17.74 14.61 -6.21
N VAL A 115 -18.05 15.75 -5.62
CA VAL A 115 -17.13 16.51 -4.76
C VAL A 115 -17.53 16.31 -3.31
N CYS A 116 -16.70 15.60 -2.56
CA CYS A 116 -16.90 15.35 -1.13
C CYS A 116 -15.91 16.15 -0.29
N SER A 117 -16.31 16.54 0.92
CA SER A 117 -15.43 17.23 1.87
C SER A 117 -14.75 16.22 2.77
N THR A 118 -13.43 16.33 2.96
CA THR A 118 -12.67 15.48 3.88
C THR A 118 -11.81 16.28 4.86
N ARG A 119 -11.22 15.53 5.82
CA ARG A 119 -10.25 16.04 6.80
C ARG A 119 -8.95 16.46 6.08
N ARG A 120 -7.86 16.66 6.84
CA ARG A 120 -6.58 17.07 6.27
C ARG A 120 -6.05 15.98 5.32
N PRO A 121 -5.47 16.31 4.14
CA PRO A 121 -4.97 15.30 3.20
C PRO A 121 -3.81 14.45 3.75
N GLU A 122 -3.11 14.95 4.78
CA GLU A 122 -1.99 14.29 5.44
C GLU A 122 -2.42 13.40 6.62
N ALA A 123 -3.71 13.36 6.95
CA ALA A 123 -4.19 12.46 8.01
C ALA A 123 -3.96 11.00 7.56
N PRO A 124 -3.40 10.13 8.43
CA PRO A 124 -3.11 8.74 8.09
C PRO A 124 -4.38 7.86 8.08
N VAL A 125 -5.40 8.27 7.31
CA VAL A 125 -6.63 7.49 7.13
C VAL A 125 -6.32 6.32 6.19
N GLY A 126 -6.66 5.10 6.62
CA GLY A 126 -6.35 3.88 5.87
C GLY A 126 -4.87 3.48 5.91
N VAL A 127 -4.14 3.92 6.94
CA VAL A 127 -2.77 3.45 7.21
C VAL A 127 -2.84 2.51 8.41
N ALA A 128 -2.51 1.24 8.20
CA ALA A 128 -2.53 0.24 9.27
C ALA A 128 -1.60 0.63 10.43
N GLY A 129 -2.03 0.31 11.65
CA GLY A 129 -1.33 0.65 12.89
C GLY A 129 -1.55 2.09 13.39
N PHE A 130 -2.26 2.95 12.65
CA PHE A 130 -2.69 4.27 13.14
C PHE A 130 -4.14 4.21 13.63
N HIS A 131 -4.32 4.05 14.94
CA HIS A 131 -5.65 4.01 15.55
C HIS A 131 -6.24 5.42 15.75
N PHE A 132 -7.46 5.64 15.27
CA PHE A 132 -8.24 6.84 15.55
C PHE A 132 -9.37 6.50 16.51
N PRO A 133 -9.38 7.05 17.75
CA PRO A 133 -10.50 6.84 18.63
C PRO A 133 -11.76 7.46 18.01
N SER A 134 -12.84 6.68 17.92
CA SER A 134 -14.15 7.21 17.59
C SER A 134 -14.53 8.25 18.66
N LYS A 135 -15.10 9.37 18.23
CA LYS A 135 -15.75 10.26 19.20
C LYS A 135 -17.02 9.54 19.63
N ARG A 136 -17.12 9.16 20.91
CA ARG A 136 -18.41 8.76 21.49
C ARG A 136 -19.44 9.86 21.17
N PRO A 137 -20.66 9.52 20.74
CA PRO A 137 -21.72 10.50 20.65
C PRO A 137 -21.90 11.12 22.03
N ALA A 138 -21.84 12.46 22.08
CA ALA A 138 -22.06 13.20 23.30
C ALA A 138 -23.56 13.31 23.52
N ASP A 139 -24.15 12.32 24.18
CA ASP A 139 -25.52 12.41 24.68
C ASP A 139 -25.53 12.88 26.14
N GLY A 140 -26.18 14.03 26.34
CA GLY A 140 -27.19 14.20 27.38
C GLY A 140 -26.73 14.53 28.80
N LEU A 141 -26.93 15.79 29.19
CA LEU A 141 -27.11 16.28 30.57
C LEU A 141 -27.95 15.32 31.45
N PHE A 142 -27.47 14.98 32.64
CA PHE A 142 -28.28 15.00 33.87
C PHE A 142 -27.44 15.39 35.09
N SER A 143 -27.93 16.40 35.80
CA SER A 143 -27.38 16.98 37.03
C SER A 143 -27.92 16.23 38.25
N GLY A 144 -27.06 15.95 39.24
CA GLY A 144 -27.48 15.45 40.56
C GLY A 144 -26.32 15.21 41.53
N ARG A 145 -26.01 16.21 42.35
CA ARG A 145 -25.12 16.21 43.55
C ARG A 145 -25.92 15.55 44.70
N GLN A 146 -25.44 14.66 45.58
CA GLN A 146 -24.47 14.80 46.68
C GLN A 146 -24.19 13.42 47.37
N THR A 147 -22.92 13.27 47.80
CA THR A 147 -22.19 12.46 48.81
C THR A 147 -22.92 11.89 50.07
N PRO A 148 -22.25 11.22 51.05
CA PRO A 148 -21.53 9.91 51.05
C PRO A 148 -21.91 9.02 52.30
N ALA A 149 -21.75 7.68 52.28
CA ALA A 149 -21.68 6.89 53.53
C ALA A 149 -21.20 5.42 53.35
N ALA A 150 -20.36 5.01 54.32
CA ALA A 150 -20.16 3.67 54.89
C ALA A 150 -19.37 2.59 54.12
N GLU A 151 -18.06 2.68 54.31
CA GLU A 151 -17.12 1.63 54.73
C GLU A 151 -17.61 0.16 54.79
N THR A 152 -16.91 -0.72 54.07
CA THR A 152 -16.54 -2.05 54.59
C THR A 152 -15.08 -2.30 54.25
N GLN A 153 -14.30 -2.53 55.30
CA GLN A 153 -12.85 -2.61 55.31
C GLN A 153 -12.39 -4.00 54.82
N HIS A 154 -11.52 -4.05 53.81
CA HIS A 154 -10.49 -5.08 53.72
C HIS A 154 -9.19 -4.42 53.27
N SER A 155 -8.25 -4.46 54.20
CA SER A 155 -6.92 -3.84 54.17
C SER A 155 -5.93 -4.65 53.34
N CYS A 156 -5.21 -3.97 52.46
CA CYS A 156 -3.76 -4.14 52.30
C CYS A 156 -3.21 -2.96 51.48
N ASN A 157 -2.68 -1.97 52.20
CA ASN A 157 -2.01 -0.79 51.62
C ASN A 157 -0.67 -1.20 50.99
N PRO A 158 -0.34 -0.76 49.76
CA PRO A 158 1.04 -0.63 49.33
C PRO A 158 1.66 0.66 49.93
N PRO A 159 2.97 0.71 50.20
CA PRO A 159 3.60 1.89 50.78
C PRO A 159 3.72 3.00 49.73
N GLU A 160 3.23 4.19 50.07
CA GLU A 160 3.56 5.44 49.39
C GLU A 160 4.92 5.98 49.84
N ILE A 161 5.64 6.54 48.86
CA ILE A 161 6.69 7.59 48.84
C ILE A 161 7.78 7.08 47.87
N GLY A 162 8.18 7.76 46.81
CA GLY A 162 7.92 9.10 46.30
C GLY A 162 8.66 9.25 44.95
N GLU A 163 8.35 10.33 44.22
CA GLU A 163 9.05 10.79 43.01
C GLU A 163 9.04 9.85 41.78
N TYR A 164 8.05 10.08 40.92
CA TYR A 164 8.01 9.53 39.56
C TYR A 164 9.13 10.15 38.69
N ASN A 165 10.30 9.52 38.68
CA ASN A 165 11.42 9.87 37.79
C ASN A 165 11.38 9.02 36.52
N SER A 166 11.13 9.66 35.37
CA SER A 166 11.06 9.07 34.02
C SER A 166 12.40 8.50 33.48
N PHE A 167 13.37 8.22 34.36
CA PHE A 167 14.76 7.91 33.99
C PHE A 167 15.36 6.65 34.62
N GLN A 168 14.55 5.76 35.21
CA GLN A 168 15.02 4.48 35.79
C GLN A 168 14.34 3.22 35.21
N PHE A 169 13.81 3.27 33.99
CA PHE A 169 13.18 2.10 33.35
C PHE A 169 14.16 0.97 32.98
N TRP A 170 15.47 1.23 33.00
CA TRP A 170 16.49 0.24 32.61
C TRP A 170 17.43 -0.05 33.77
N ARG A 171 17.00 -0.87 34.73
CA ARG A 171 17.82 -1.80 35.53
C ARG A 171 16.96 -2.61 36.49
N ASN A 172 16.49 -3.75 36.00
CA ASN A 172 16.52 -5.03 36.71
C ASN A 172 16.69 -6.11 35.62
N PRO A 173 17.55 -7.13 35.83
CA PRO A 173 17.80 -8.14 34.80
C PRO A 173 16.51 -8.90 34.48
N LEU A 174 16.22 -9.05 33.20
CA LEU A 174 15.13 -9.89 32.71
C LEU A 174 15.41 -11.35 33.15
N PRO A 175 14.39 -12.12 33.56
CA PRO A 175 14.52 -13.55 33.81
C PRO A 175 15.15 -14.25 32.60
N CYS A 176 16.12 -15.15 32.81
CA CYS A 176 16.75 -15.89 31.73
C CYS A 176 15.74 -16.85 31.10
N PHE A 177 15.49 -16.69 29.79
CA PHE A 177 14.52 -17.49 29.02
C PHE A 177 15.00 -18.92 28.72
N ASP A 178 16.17 -19.32 29.25
CA ASP A 178 16.83 -20.57 28.91
C ASP A 178 16.16 -21.80 29.55
N THR A 179 15.48 -21.65 30.69
CA THR A 179 14.88 -22.79 31.41
C THR A 179 13.63 -23.34 30.70
N ASP A 180 12.79 -22.46 30.17
CA ASP A 180 11.51 -22.84 29.55
C ASP A 180 11.72 -23.43 28.15
N LEU A 181 12.82 -23.06 27.48
CA LEU A 181 13.22 -23.63 26.18
C LEU A 181 13.85 -25.03 26.31
N LEU A 182 14.51 -25.32 27.43
CA LEU A 182 15.07 -26.65 27.72
C LEU A 182 13.98 -27.68 28.04
N GLU A 183 12.85 -27.24 28.60
CA GLU A 183 11.72 -28.13 28.93
C GLU A 183 10.95 -28.58 27.69
N LEU A 184 10.80 -27.70 26.69
CA LEU A 184 10.15 -28.01 25.41
C LEU A 184 10.96 -28.97 24.53
N VAL A 185 12.30 -28.93 24.60
CA VAL A 185 13.17 -29.85 23.85
C VAL A 185 13.15 -31.25 24.47
N ASN A 186 13.11 -31.36 25.80
CA ASN A 186 13.11 -32.66 26.49
C ASN A 186 11.79 -33.43 26.36
N LEU A 187 10.66 -32.75 26.13
CA LEU A 187 9.37 -33.38 25.82
C LEU A 187 9.31 -34.01 24.41
N SER A 188 10.17 -33.58 23.50
CA SER A 188 10.19 -34.05 22.10
C SER A 188 11.06 -35.28 21.85
N ILE A 189 11.86 -35.72 22.83
CA ILE A 189 12.86 -36.79 22.68
C ILE A 189 12.36 -38.13 23.29
N SER A 190 11.27 -38.14 24.04
CA SER A 190 10.81 -39.32 24.78
C SER A 190 9.81 -40.25 24.06
N ASP A 191 9.43 -40.01 22.81
CA ASP A 191 8.36 -40.81 22.15
C ASP A 191 8.74 -41.41 20.79
N SER A 192 9.95 -41.98 20.68
CA SER A 192 10.29 -42.86 19.56
C SER A 192 11.16 -44.04 19.99
N GLY A 193 10.52 -45.14 20.33
CA GLY A 193 11.17 -46.42 20.58
C GLY A 193 10.22 -47.62 20.68
N ALA A 194 10.22 -48.45 19.63
CA ALA A 194 9.88 -49.89 19.56
C ALA A 194 8.44 -50.36 19.17
N ALA A 195 8.32 -50.68 17.87
CA ALA A 195 7.99 -51.99 17.24
C ALA A 195 6.71 -52.82 17.54
N ASP A 196 6.04 -53.16 16.41
CA ASP A 196 5.30 -54.39 16.00
C ASP A 196 4.09 -54.93 16.79
N THR A 197 2.92 -55.11 16.13
CA THR A 197 2.39 -56.40 15.57
C THR A 197 0.94 -56.24 15.03
N VAL A 198 0.58 -57.10 14.07
CA VAL A 198 -0.57 -57.19 13.13
C VAL A 198 -1.92 -57.68 13.73
N HIS A 199 -3.09 -57.20 13.24
CA HIS A 199 -4.22 -57.99 12.64
C HIS A 199 -5.60 -57.29 12.46
N THR A 200 -6.09 -57.33 11.20
CA THR A 200 -7.48 -57.57 10.67
C THR A 200 -8.69 -56.65 10.96
N GLY A 201 -9.38 -56.20 9.89
CA GLY A 201 -10.71 -55.53 9.87
C GLY A 201 -11.90 -56.51 10.08
N PRO A 202 -13.18 -56.22 9.68
CA PRO A 202 -13.67 -55.20 8.71
C PRO A 202 -15.01 -54.44 9.04
N GLU A 203 -15.27 -53.39 8.24
CA GLU A 203 -16.53 -52.87 7.63
C GLU A 203 -17.92 -52.67 8.34
N THR A 204 -18.66 -51.72 7.74
CA THR A 204 -20.12 -51.36 7.80
C THR A 204 -20.54 -50.36 8.90
N GLY A 205 -21.40 -49.35 8.71
CA GLY A 205 -22.26 -48.86 7.62
C GLY A 205 -23.47 -48.10 8.23
N ILE A 206 -24.03 -47.09 7.52
CA ILE A 206 -25.38 -46.47 7.71
C ILE A 206 -25.51 -45.49 8.90
N GLY A 207 -26.17 -44.33 8.86
CA GLY A 207 -26.96 -43.58 7.88
C GLY A 207 -27.71 -42.43 8.60
N SER A 208 -28.09 -41.39 7.83
CA SER A 208 -29.20 -40.42 8.03
C SER A 208 -29.34 -39.63 9.36
N GLU A 209 -29.45 -38.30 9.27
CA GLU A 209 -30.78 -37.64 9.27
C GLU A 209 -30.72 -36.14 8.97
N GLU A 210 -31.75 -35.70 8.27
CA GLU A 210 -32.03 -34.36 7.77
C GLU A 210 -32.61 -33.46 8.87
N HIS A 211 -32.32 -32.15 8.84
CA HIS A 211 -33.28 -31.16 9.34
C HIS A 211 -33.34 -29.94 8.42
N LYS A 212 -34.39 -29.92 7.60
CA LYS A 212 -34.92 -28.74 6.90
C LYS A 212 -35.54 -27.77 7.92
N HIS A 213 -35.15 -26.50 7.89
CA HIS A 213 -36.04 -25.41 8.29
C HIS A 213 -36.11 -24.38 7.17
N SER A 214 -37.27 -24.37 6.51
CA SER A 214 -37.64 -23.38 5.50
C SER A 214 -38.38 -22.24 6.19
N LYS A 215 -37.89 -20.99 6.05
CA LYS A 215 -38.70 -19.78 6.21
C LYS A 215 -38.25 -18.74 5.20
N ASN A 216 -39.17 -18.45 4.27
CA ASN A 216 -39.14 -17.26 3.42
C ASN A 216 -39.37 -16.01 4.27
N HIS A 217 -38.54 -14.97 4.10
CA HIS A 217 -39.07 -13.61 4.01
C HIS A 217 -38.08 -12.69 3.30
N SER A 218 -38.63 -11.91 2.39
CA SER A 218 -38.01 -10.90 1.55
C SER A 218 -37.80 -9.58 2.31
N GLU A 219 -36.87 -8.79 1.75
CA GLU A 219 -36.78 -7.31 1.71
C GLU A 219 -35.69 -6.58 2.52
N GLU A 220 -35.12 -5.59 1.81
CA GLU A 220 -34.39 -4.39 2.25
C GLU A 220 -32.90 -4.48 2.65
N HIS A 221 -32.03 -4.33 1.63
CA HIS A 221 -30.65 -3.89 1.81
C HIS A 221 -30.59 -2.36 1.99
N GLY A 222 -30.46 -1.92 3.25
CA GLY A 222 -30.25 -0.53 3.61
C GLY A 222 -29.47 -0.39 4.93
N SER A 223 -28.35 0.33 4.86
CA SER A 223 -27.43 0.71 5.94
C SER A 223 -26.40 -0.35 6.38
N GLY A 224 -25.15 -0.12 5.99
CA GLY A 224 -24.00 -0.77 6.61
C GLY A 224 -23.75 -0.11 7.97
N SER A 225 -24.23 -0.76 9.03
CA SER A 225 -23.67 -0.60 10.37
C SER A 225 -22.34 -1.34 10.40
N GLU A 226 -21.25 -0.61 10.60
CA GLU A 226 -19.97 -1.18 10.98
C GLU A 226 -20.17 -1.83 12.37
N GLU A 227 -20.38 -3.14 12.41
CA GLU A 227 -20.39 -3.88 13.67
C GLU A 227 -18.97 -3.81 14.26
N GLU A 228 -18.89 -3.17 15.42
CA GLU A 228 -17.66 -2.76 16.10
C GLU A 228 -17.00 -3.96 16.78
N GLU A 229 -15.98 -4.57 16.16
CA GLU A 229 -15.03 -5.42 16.90
C GLU A 229 -14.10 -4.51 17.73
N GLU A 230 -14.33 -4.49 19.05
CA GLU A 230 -13.44 -3.90 20.07
C GLU A 230 -12.04 -4.54 20.01
N GLY A 231 -11.18 -4.03 19.12
CA GLY A 231 -9.80 -4.51 18.95
C GLY A 231 -9.09 -4.09 17.65
N SER A 232 -9.78 -3.43 16.72
CA SER A 232 -9.39 -3.25 15.31
C SER A 232 -8.19 -2.33 14.98
N GLY A 233 -7.31 -2.02 15.94
CA GLY A 233 -6.20 -1.08 15.75
C GLY A 233 -4.78 -1.66 15.73
N TRP A 234 -4.57 -2.88 16.24
CA TRP A 234 -3.23 -3.45 16.43
C TRP A 234 -2.76 -4.21 15.20
N ILE A 235 -1.48 -4.11 14.85
CA ILE A 235 -0.85 -5.04 13.89
C ILE A 235 -0.32 -6.23 14.69
N THR A 236 -0.91 -7.40 14.49
CA THR A 236 -0.59 -8.66 15.17
C THR A 236 0.02 -9.66 14.18
N PRO A 237 0.75 -10.68 14.65
CA PRO A 237 1.24 -11.75 13.76
C PRO A 237 0.13 -12.41 12.94
N SER A 238 -1.09 -12.47 13.48
CA SER A 238 -2.27 -13.03 12.79
C SER A 238 -2.77 -12.14 11.66
N ASN A 239 -2.67 -10.81 11.76
CA ASN A 239 -3.21 -9.89 10.75
C ASN A 239 -2.15 -9.27 9.81
N ILE A 240 -0.86 -9.49 10.04
CA ILE A 240 0.20 -8.85 9.23
C ILE A 240 0.08 -9.16 7.73
N LYS A 241 -0.33 -10.39 7.38
CA LYS A 241 -0.58 -10.79 6.00
C LYS A 241 -1.75 -10.00 5.41
N GLN A 242 -2.86 -9.93 6.14
CA GLN A 242 -4.05 -9.17 5.74
C GLN A 242 -3.76 -7.66 5.58
N VAL A 243 -3.04 -7.07 6.53
CA VAL A 243 -2.64 -5.65 6.51
C VAL A 243 -1.75 -5.30 5.32
N GLN A 244 -0.82 -6.19 4.94
CA GLN A 244 0.00 -5.99 3.73
C GLN A 244 -0.82 -5.99 2.45
N MET A 245 -2.02 -6.58 2.50
CA MET A 245 -2.87 -6.77 1.34
C MET A 245 -3.92 -5.66 1.23
N GLU A 246 -4.42 -5.07 2.33
CA GLU A 246 -5.52 -4.08 2.37
C GLU A 246 -5.25 -2.80 1.57
N THR A 247 -5.54 -2.86 0.26
CA THR A 247 -5.94 -1.73 -0.58
C THR A 247 -7.25 -2.07 -1.26
N GLY A 248 -8.38 -1.70 -0.65
CA GLY A 248 -9.70 -1.72 -1.27
C GLY A 248 -10.72 -2.67 -0.63
N ILE A 249 -11.97 -2.52 -1.08
CA ILE A 249 -13.08 -3.43 -0.76
C ILE A 249 -13.07 -4.53 -1.83
N TRP A 250 -13.05 -5.78 -1.39
CA TRP A 250 -12.90 -6.94 -2.27
C TRP A 250 -14.17 -7.77 -2.35
N ALA A 251 -14.33 -8.45 -3.48
CA ALA A 251 -15.32 -9.49 -3.65
C ALA A 251 -14.66 -10.77 -4.17
N SER A 252 -15.28 -11.91 -3.90
CA SER A 252 -14.91 -13.17 -4.53
C SER A 252 -15.11 -13.07 -6.04
N PRO A 253 -14.18 -13.59 -6.86
CA PRO A 253 -14.25 -13.52 -8.33
C PRO A 253 -15.23 -14.53 -8.95
N ALA A 254 -16.24 -14.96 -8.20
CA ALA A 254 -17.26 -15.86 -8.73
C ALA A 254 -17.90 -15.18 -9.95
N ASP A 255 -17.83 -15.85 -11.11
CA ASP A 255 -18.36 -15.44 -12.43
C ASP A 255 -17.46 -14.55 -13.32
N VAL A 256 -16.20 -14.29 -12.95
CA VAL A 256 -15.28 -13.52 -13.80
C VAL A 256 -14.52 -14.43 -14.78
N LYS A 257 -14.67 -14.19 -16.09
CA LYS A 257 -13.93 -14.93 -17.13
C LYS A 257 -12.56 -14.36 -17.44
N VAL A 258 -12.48 -13.05 -17.64
CA VAL A 258 -11.23 -12.35 -17.98
C VAL A 258 -10.96 -11.27 -16.95
N ALA A 259 -9.72 -11.16 -16.49
CA ALA A 259 -9.32 -10.08 -15.60
C ALA A 259 -7.85 -9.71 -15.72
N CYS A 260 -7.53 -8.48 -15.30
CA CYS A 260 -6.16 -7.99 -15.23
C CYS A 260 -5.66 -7.95 -13.80
N LEU A 261 -4.49 -8.54 -13.53
CA LEU A 261 -3.79 -8.40 -12.27
C LEU A 261 -2.78 -7.28 -12.37
N THR A 262 -3.08 -6.16 -11.69
CA THR A 262 -2.22 -4.97 -11.66
C THR A 262 -2.26 -4.28 -10.29
N THR A 263 -1.12 -3.71 -9.91
CA THR A 263 -0.98 -2.89 -8.71
C THR A 263 -0.97 -1.38 -8.98
N ASP A 264 -0.92 -0.96 -10.26
CA ASP A 264 -0.85 0.46 -10.59
C ASP A 264 -2.24 1.10 -10.68
N PHE A 265 -2.42 2.21 -9.98
CA PHE A 265 -3.68 2.92 -9.91
C PHE A 265 -4.12 3.48 -11.27
N ALA A 266 -3.19 3.94 -12.11
CA ALA A 266 -3.55 4.48 -13.42
C ALA A 266 -4.20 3.42 -14.32
N MET A 267 -3.63 2.21 -14.35
CA MET A 267 -4.22 1.07 -15.06
C MET A 267 -5.55 0.64 -14.45
N GLN A 268 -5.63 0.53 -13.12
CA GLN A 268 -6.88 0.19 -12.42
C GLN A 268 -8.02 1.15 -12.76
N ASN A 269 -7.74 2.46 -12.78
CA ASN A 269 -8.73 3.48 -13.11
C ASN A 269 -9.26 3.33 -14.54
N VAL A 270 -8.37 3.12 -15.51
CA VAL A 270 -8.76 2.91 -16.91
C VAL A 270 -9.57 1.63 -17.06
N LEU A 271 -9.14 0.51 -16.46
CA LEU A 271 -9.86 -0.77 -16.52
C LEU A 271 -11.27 -0.65 -15.96
N ILE A 272 -11.43 -0.08 -14.75
CA ILE A 272 -12.74 0.10 -14.12
C ILE A 272 -13.63 1.02 -14.96
N GLN A 273 -13.08 2.07 -15.56
CA GLN A 273 -13.86 2.98 -16.42
C GLN A 273 -14.28 2.35 -17.75
N ILE A 274 -13.47 1.45 -18.32
CA ILE A 274 -13.86 0.66 -19.50
C ILE A 274 -14.95 -0.36 -19.11
N GLY A 275 -14.94 -0.84 -17.85
CA GLY A 275 -15.80 -1.90 -17.35
C GLY A 275 -15.11 -3.27 -17.32
N LEU A 276 -13.78 -3.30 -17.35
CA LEU A 276 -12.98 -4.51 -17.25
C LEU A 276 -12.69 -4.85 -15.79
N HIS A 277 -12.60 -6.15 -15.50
CA HIS A 277 -12.35 -6.65 -14.16
C HIS A 277 -10.88 -6.59 -13.77
N VAL A 278 -10.62 -6.10 -12.56
CA VAL A 278 -9.28 -5.95 -11.99
C VAL A 278 -9.12 -6.85 -10.77
N LEU A 279 -8.06 -7.64 -10.75
CA LEU A 279 -7.69 -8.49 -9.62
C LEU A 279 -6.57 -7.85 -8.80
N SER A 280 -6.68 -8.03 -7.48
CA SER A 280 -5.58 -7.82 -6.55
C SER A 280 -4.56 -8.96 -6.62
N VAL A 281 -3.43 -8.80 -5.94
CA VAL A 281 -2.35 -9.81 -5.83
C VAL A 281 -2.87 -11.15 -5.28
N ASN A 282 -3.95 -11.13 -4.49
CA ASN A 282 -4.58 -12.32 -3.92
C ASN A 282 -5.63 -12.98 -4.84
N GLY A 283 -5.85 -12.45 -6.05
CA GLY A 283 -6.88 -12.94 -6.95
C GLY A 283 -8.30 -12.49 -6.61
N MET A 284 -8.47 -11.56 -5.67
CA MET A 284 -9.79 -11.00 -5.35
C MET A 284 -10.12 -9.83 -6.27
N LEU A 285 -11.42 -9.67 -6.59
CA LEU A 285 -11.90 -8.62 -7.47
C LEU A 285 -11.95 -7.28 -6.73
N ILE A 286 -11.37 -6.24 -7.33
CA ILE A 286 -11.38 -4.88 -6.81
C ILE A 286 -12.64 -4.17 -7.30
N LYS A 287 -13.60 -3.90 -6.39
CA LYS A 287 -14.83 -3.15 -6.71
C LYS A 287 -14.68 -1.65 -6.55
N GLN A 288 -13.92 -1.23 -5.55
CA GLN A 288 -13.66 0.18 -5.28
C GLN A 288 -12.18 0.42 -5.04
N ALA A 289 -11.62 1.37 -5.78
CA ALA A 289 -10.24 1.80 -5.62
C ALA A 289 -10.20 3.17 -4.96
N ARG A 290 -9.77 3.23 -3.70
CA ARG A 290 -9.48 4.49 -3.02
C ARG A 290 -8.00 4.79 -3.09
N ASN A 291 -7.64 5.87 -3.75
CA ASN A 291 -6.26 6.28 -3.94
C ASN A 291 -6.12 7.79 -3.83
N TYR A 292 -4.93 8.29 -4.14
CA TYR A 292 -4.65 9.71 -4.16
C TYR A 292 -4.15 10.13 -5.53
N MET A 293 -4.52 11.33 -5.95
CA MET A 293 -3.94 12.00 -7.11
C MET A 293 -3.42 13.38 -6.71
N LEU A 294 -2.59 13.97 -7.57
CA LEU A 294 -2.14 15.34 -7.44
C LEU A 294 -2.97 16.25 -8.35
N ARG A 295 -3.55 17.32 -7.79
CA ARG A 295 -4.27 18.35 -8.54
C ARG A 295 -3.57 19.69 -8.41
N CYS A 296 -3.36 20.37 -9.53
CA CYS A 296 -2.85 21.74 -9.53
C CYS A 296 -3.92 22.71 -9.05
N HIS A 297 -3.62 23.53 -8.03
CA HIS A 297 -4.57 24.56 -7.58
C HIS A 297 -4.60 25.83 -8.46
N ALA A 298 -3.69 25.95 -9.43
CA ALA A 298 -3.61 27.11 -10.33
C ALA A 298 -4.29 26.86 -11.68
N CYS A 299 -3.98 25.73 -12.35
CA CYS A 299 -4.55 25.39 -13.66
C CYS A 299 -5.53 24.22 -13.61
N PHE A 300 -5.87 23.72 -12.42
CA PHE A 300 -6.86 22.66 -12.14
C PHE A 300 -6.62 21.28 -12.78
N LYS A 301 -5.58 21.12 -13.61
CA LYS A 301 -5.18 19.82 -14.15
C LYS A 301 -4.71 18.86 -13.07
N THR A 302 -5.08 17.60 -13.23
CA THR A 302 -4.76 16.48 -12.35
C THR A 302 -3.64 15.63 -12.94
N THR A 303 -2.95 14.87 -12.09
CA THR A 303 -1.96 13.86 -12.45
C THR A 303 -1.99 12.78 -11.38
N THR A 304 -2.05 11.52 -11.80
CA THR A 304 -1.98 10.32 -10.94
C THR A 304 -0.55 10.03 -10.47
N ASN A 305 0.47 10.51 -11.19
CA ASN A 305 1.86 10.30 -10.80
C ASN A 305 2.22 11.07 -9.50
N MET A 306 2.32 10.33 -8.38
CA MET A 306 2.56 10.86 -7.03
C MET A 306 3.99 11.35 -6.79
N THR A 307 4.93 11.10 -7.70
CA THR A 307 6.32 11.54 -7.59
C THR A 307 6.51 12.99 -8.07
N LYS A 308 5.54 13.53 -8.83
CA LYS A 308 5.66 14.86 -9.42
C LYS A 308 5.52 15.95 -8.36
N VAL A 309 6.39 16.97 -8.49
CA VAL A 309 6.39 18.16 -7.63
C VAL A 309 5.90 19.39 -8.38
N PHE A 310 6.20 19.47 -9.68
CA PHE A 310 5.79 20.52 -10.60
C PHE A 310 4.61 20.05 -11.45
N CYS A 311 3.70 20.96 -11.77
CA CYS A 311 2.59 20.68 -12.66
C CYS A 311 3.09 20.62 -14.10
N GLN A 312 2.81 19.52 -14.80
CA GLN A 312 3.22 19.30 -16.20
C GLN A 312 2.61 20.31 -17.18
N HIS A 313 1.51 20.98 -16.81
CA HIS A 313 0.82 21.91 -17.70
C HIS A 313 1.27 23.35 -17.56
N CYS A 314 1.36 23.86 -16.33
CA CYS A 314 1.74 25.25 -16.08
C CYS A 314 3.17 25.41 -15.54
N GLY A 315 3.92 24.32 -15.36
CA GLY A 315 5.30 24.31 -14.84
C GLY A 315 5.44 24.65 -13.35
N ASN A 316 4.39 25.19 -12.72
CA ASN A 316 4.47 25.67 -11.35
C ASN A 316 4.48 24.55 -10.31
N ARG A 317 5.13 24.79 -9.17
CA ARG A 317 5.11 23.91 -7.98
C ARG A 317 3.81 24.07 -7.17
N THR A 318 2.70 23.70 -7.79
CA THR A 318 1.34 23.99 -7.31
C THR A 318 0.48 22.74 -7.12
N LEU A 319 1.07 21.55 -7.23
CA LEU A 319 0.37 20.29 -7.02
C LEU A 319 -0.04 20.09 -5.55
N LYS A 320 -1.26 19.59 -5.34
CA LYS A 320 -1.83 19.24 -4.04
C LYS A 320 -2.42 17.83 -4.09
N LYS A 321 -2.13 17.03 -3.05
CA LYS A 321 -2.68 15.68 -2.89
C LYS A 321 -4.17 15.75 -2.57
N VAL A 322 -4.99 15.03 -3.33
CA VAL A 322 -6.44 14.91 -3.19
C VAL A 322 -6.76 13.41 -3.17
N ALA A 323 -7.61 12.96 -2.23
CA ALA A 323 -8.07 11.59 -2.22
C ALA A 323 -9.16 11.39 -3.28
N VAL A 324 -9.16 10.24 -3.95
CA VAL A 324 -10.09 9.88 -5.00
C VAL A 324 -10.59 8.48 -4.75
N THR A 325 -11.89 8.28 -4.86
CA THR A 325 -12.52 6.96 -4.87
C THR A 325 -13.08 6.72 -6.26
N VAL A 326 -12.72 5.61 -6.88
CA VAL A 326 -13.30 5.13 -8.13
C VAL A 326 -14.22 3.97 -7.77
N SER A 327 -15.51 4.11 -8.08
CA SER A 327 -16.52 3.07 -7.86
C SER A 327 -16.60 2.11 -9.06
N GLU A 328 -17.23 0.96 -8.87
CA GLU A 328 -17.48 -0.05 -9.91
C GLU A 328 -18.21 0.53 -11.14
N ASP A 329 -19.09 1.51 -10.94
CA ASP A 329 -19.78 2.21 -12.03
C ASP A 329 -18.86 3.11 -12.88
N GLY A 330 -17.59 3.26 -12.50
CA GLY A 330 -16.65 4.21 -13.09
C GLY A 330 -16.83 5.65 -12.60
N SER A 331 -17.75 5.90 -11.65
CA SER A 331 -17.91 7.22 -11.05
C SER A 331 -16.71 7.59 -10.17
N ILE A 332 -16.28 8.85 -10.25
CA ILE A 332 -15.08 9.35 -9.57
C ILE A 332 -15.50 10.32 -8.48
N GLN A 333 -15.24 9.97 -7.22
CA GLN A 333 -15.48 10.85 -6.08
C GLN A 333 -14.18 11.50 -5.62
N MET A 334 -14.10 12.83 -5.72
CA MET A 334 -12.94 13.60 -5.29
C MET A 334 -13.17 14.21 -3.91
N HIS A 335 -12.23 13.94 -3.00
CA HIS A 335 -12.31 14.30 -1.59
C HIS A 335 -11.44 15.52 -1.29
N PHE A 336 -12.04 16.71 -1.31
CA PHE A 336 -11.33 17.97 -1.06
C PHE A 336 -11.28 18.33 0.42
N SER A 337 -10.13 18.84 0.86
CA SER A 337 -10.00 19.38 2.22
C SER A 337 -10.39 20.84 2.26
N LYS A 338 -11.30 21.20 3.16
CA LYS A 338 -11.68 22.61 3.45
C LYS A 338 -10.69 23.33 4.39
N ASN A 339 -9.61 22.66 4.80
CA ASN A 339 -8.65 23.24 5.74
C ASN A 339 -7.85 24.39 5.10
N PRO A 340 -7.94 25.64 5.62
CA PRO A 340 -7.25 26.80 5.05
C PRO A 340 -5.73 26.67 5.08
N LYS A 341 -5.16 25.79 5.94
CA LYS A 341 -3.71 25.54 5.97
C LYS A 341 -3.18 24.87 4.69
N VAL A 342 -4.04 24.20 3.90
CA VAL A 342 -3.63 23.50 2.66
C VAL A 342 -3.22 24.50 1.57
N LEU A 343 -3.93 25.62 1.47
CA LEU A 343 -3.69 26.70 0.51
C LEU A 343 -3.23 27.98 1.22
N ASN A 344 -2.13 27.87 1.98
CA ASN A 344 -1.52 29.03 2.63
C ASN A 344 -0.38 29.63 1.78
N PRO A 345 -0.35 30.95 1.52
CA PRO A 345 0.74 31.61 0.80
C PRO A 345 2.02 31.84 1.65
N LYS A 346 1.97 31.64 2.97
CA LYS A 346 3.09 31.88 3.89
C LYS A 346 4.33 31.06 3.51
N GLY A 347 5.48 31.73 3.48
CA GLY A 347 6.78 31.11 3.19
C GLY A 347 7.04 30.79 1.71
N LYS A 348 6.16 31.22 0.79
CA LYS A 348 6.37 31.09 -0.66
C LYS A 348 7.18 32.24 -1.26
N ARG A 349 7.10 33.46 -0.69
CA ARG A 349 7.85 34.64 -1.15
C ARG A 349 9.06 34.88 -0.23
N TYR A 350 10.25 34.81 -0.80
CA TYR A 350 11.53 35.07 -0.14
C TYR A 350 12.57 35.43 -1.20
N SER A 351 13.65 36.10 -0.81
CA SER A 351 14.73 36.48 -1.73
C SER A 351 15.52 35.25 -2.17
N LEU A 352 15.70 35.10 -3.48
CA LEU A 352 16.52 34.04 -4.06
C LEU A 352 17.98 34.50 -4.19
N PRO A 353 18.96 33.60 -4.06
CA PRO A 353 20.35 33.92 -4.36
C PRO A 353 20.54 34.21 -5.85
N LEU A 354 21.62 34.92 -6.18
CA LEU A 354 22.05 35.10 -7.56
C LEU A 354 22.33 33.73 -8.20
N PRO A 355 21.97 33.52 -9.48
CA PRO A 355 22.22 32.26 -10.16
C PRO A 355 23.72 32.02 -10.30
N GLN A 356 24.19 30.85 -9.87
CA GLN A 356 25.60 30.46 -9.94
C GLN A 356 25.81 29.29 -10.91
N GLY A 357 26.92 29.32 -11.64
CA GLY A 357 27.37 28.24 -12.52
C GLY A 357 28.54 27.44 -11.94
N GLY A 358 28.98 26.41 -12.67
CA GLY A 358 30.14 25.59 -12.31
C GLY A 358 29.80 24.23 -11.70
N LYS A 359 30.84 23.43 -11.44
CA LYS A 359 30.72 22.01 -11.01
C LYS A 359 30.07 21.84 -9.63
N HIS A 360 30.13 22.87 -8.79
CA HIS A 360 29.70 22.83 -7.39
C HIS A 360 28.57 23.81 -7.08
N ALA A 361 27.95 24.43 -8.10
CA ALA A 361 26.82 25.32 -7.89
C ALA A 361 25.61 24.58 -7.30
N SER A 362 24.97 25.19 -6.31
CA SER A 362 23.79 24.66 -5.62
C SER A 362 22.64 25.66 -5.68
N ASN A 363 22.01 25.79 -6.86
CA ASN A 363 20.86 26.66 -7.06
C ASN A 363 19.57 26.03 -6.49
N PRO A 364 18.60 26.83 -6.01
CA PRO A 364 17.27 26.33 -5.65
C PRO A 364 16.58 25.63 -6.83
N HIS A 365 15.78 24.60 -6.57
CA HIS A 365 15.01 23.87 -7.59
C HIS A 365 13.67 24.58 -7.87
N LEU A 366 13.55 25.19 -9.05
CA LEU A 366 12.45 26.07 -9.45
C LEU A 366 11.58 25.52 -10.59
N VAL A 367 12.16 24.71 -11.48
CA VAL A 367 11.48 24.09 -12.62
C VAL A 367 11.86 22.62 -12.76
N GLU A 368 11.00 21.80 -13.37
CA GLU A 368 11.18 20.34 -13.44
C GLU A 368 12.43 19.91 -14.23
N ASP A 369 12.70 20.58 -15.34
CA ASP A 369 13.80 20.32 -16.26
C ASP A 369 15.09 21.06 -15.87
N GLN A 370 15.18 21.54 -14.63
CA GLN A 370 16.34 22.26 -14.14
C GLN A 370 17.58 21.36 -14.13
N ARG A 371 18.62 21.79 -14.84
CA ARG A 371 19.91 21.09 -14.88
C ARG A 371 20.68 21.31 -13.58
N PHE A 372 21.07 20.21 -12.94
CA PHE A 372 21.94 20.21 -11.76
C PHE A 372 23.31 19.61 -12.10
N PRO A 373 24.41 20.17 -11.57
CA PRO A 373 25.71 19.52 -11.63
C PRO A 373 25.67 18.12 -10.99
N GLN A 374 26.47 17.18 -11.49
CA GLN A 374 26.51 15.82 -10.97
C GLN A 374 27.24 15.78 -9.61
N GLN A 375 26.47 15.98 -8.54
CA GLN A 375 26.96 15.89 -7.16
C GLN A 375 26.48 14.58 -6.54
N ARG A 376 27.21 13.50 -6.83
CA ARG A 376 26.89 12.14 -6.37
C ARG A 376 27.73 11.79 -5.15
N VAL A 377 27.10 11.11 -4.18
CA VAL A 377 27.82 10.48 -3.07
C VAL A 377 28.57 9.22 -3.53
N SER A 378 29.64 8.86 -2.83
CA SER A 378 30.45 7.66 -3.08
C SER A 378 29.67 6.36 -2.83
N ARG A 379 30.21 5.22 -3.27
CA ARG A 379 29.61 3.90 -2.98
C ARG A 379 29.56 3.63 -1.47
N LYS A 380 30.64 3.97 -0.74
CA LYS A 380 30.73 3.80 0.72
C LYS A 380 29.64 4.60 1.44
N ALA A 381 29.42 5.85 1.02
CA ALA A 381 28.37 6.71 1.59
C ALA A 381 26.93 6.22 1.36
N ARG A 382 26.68 5.43 0.30
CA ARG A 382 25.34 4.86 0.00
C ARG A 382 25.04 3.57 0.73
N GLN A 383 26.08 2.91 1.26
CA GLN A 383 25.90 1.66 1.98
C GLN A 383 25.09 1.93 3.25
N LYS A 384 24.10 1.08 3.47
CA LYS A 384 23.33 1.03 4.70
C LYS A 384 23.60 -0.32 5.35
N THR A 385 23.48 -0.34 6.67
CA THR A 385 23.56 -1.57 7.44
C THR A 385 22.27 -2.36 7.24
N ASP A 386 22.38 -3.58 6.75
CA ASP A 386 21.29 -4.55 6.68
C ASP A 386 21.59 -5.68 7.66
N VAL A 387 20.84 -5.71 8.77
CA VAL A 387 21.03 -6.66 9.87
C VAL A 387 20.62 -8.08 9.47
N PHE A 388 19.72 -8.21 8.49
CA PHE A 388 19.21 -9.51 8.04
C PHE A 388 19.97 -10.06 6.83
N ASN A 389 21.06 -9.39 6.42
CA ASN A 389 21.92 -9.90 5.36
C ASN A 389 22.70 -11.12 5.89
N PRO A 390 22.80 -12.23 5.14
CA PRO A 390 23.60 -13.40 5.54
C PRO A 390 25.06 -13.04 5.88
N ASP A 391 25.62 -12.01 5.24
CA ASP A 391 27.01 -11.58 5.46
C ASP A 391 27.19 -10.73 6.74
N PHE A 392 26.11 -10.39 7.45
CA PHE A 392 26.15 -9.52 8.63
C PHE A 392 26.99 -10.12 9.77
N LEU A 393 26.85 -11.43 10.04
CA LEU A 393 27.60 -12.13 11.09
C LEU A 393 29.09 -12.32 10.74
N ALA A 394 29.41 -12.35 9.45
CA ALA A 394 30.78 -12.50 8.96
C ALA A 394 31.58 -11.18 9.00
N GLY A 395 30.91 -10.03 9.16
CA GLY A 395 31.50 -8.70 9.23
C GLY A 395 32.21 -8.43 10.57
N GLY A 396 33.30 -9.14 10.85
CA GLY A 396 33.99 -9.20 12.14
C GLY A 396 34.71 -7.93 12.64
N GLY A 397 34.13 -6.74 12.50
CA GLY A 397 34.70 -5.49 13.00
C GLY A 397 33.69 -4.50 13.61
N SER A 398 32.48 -4.40 13.07
CA SER A 398 31.46 -3.45 13.55
C SER A 398 30.06 -3.89 13.08
N PRO A 399 29.02 -3.77 13.94
CA PRO A 399 27.64 -4.01 13.53
C PRO A 399 27.08 -2.91 12.62
N PHE A 400 27.82 -1.84 12.37
CA PHE A 400 27.39 -0.71 11.54
C PHE A 400 28.31 -0.53 10.33
N SER A 401 27.70 -0.17 9.21
CA SER A 401 28.39 0.24 7.99
C SER A 401 29.21 1.52 8.23
N ASP A 402 30.48 1.50 7.87
CA ASP A 402 31.37 2.65 7.97
C ASP A 402 30.85 3.88 7.21
N HIS A 403 31.08 5.06 7.80
CA HIS A 403 30.88 6.32 7.13
C HIS A 403 32.02 6.67 6.16
N ASP A 404 31.68 7.39 5.10
CA ASP A 404 32.66 7.96 4.17
C ASP A 404 33.07 9.36 4.62
N ILE A 405 34.31 9.49 5.08
CA ILE A 405 34.92 10.75 5.50
C ILE A 405 36.07 11.20 4.58
N TYR A 406 36.54 10.33 3.68
CA TYR A 406 37.75 10.55 2.89
C TYR A 406 37.46 10.99 1.46
N SER A 407 36.29 10.67 0.92
CA SER A 407 35.99 11.02 -0.46
C SER A 407 35.87 12.52 -0.66
N ARG A 408 36.14 12.97 -1.90
CA ARG A 408 35.89 14.36 -2.29
C ARG A 408 34.42 14.76 -2.08
N SER A 409 33.48 13.83 -2.24
CA SER A 409 32.06 14.10 -1.97
C SER A 409 31.78 14.36 -0.49
N ALA A 410 32.49 13.68 0.42
CA ALA A 410 32.38 13.92 1.86
C ALA A 410 32.91 15.31 2.23
N ASN A 411 34.06 15.71 1.67
CA ASN A 411 34.64 17.03 1.88
C ASN A 411 33.75 18.17 1.34
N LEU A 412 32.99 17.90 0.27
CA LEU A 412 32.00 18.83 -0.29
C LEU A 412 30.65 18.79 0.44
N HIS A 413 30.52 17.99 1.50
CA HIS A 413 29.30 17.79 2.27
C HIS A 413 28.09 17.39 1.41
N ILE A 414 28.31 16.58 0.37
CA ILE A 414 27.25 16.09 -0.49
C ILE A 414 26.43 15.05 0.28
N THR A 415 25.13 15.29 0.39
CA THR A 415 24.20 14.38 1.07
C THR A 415 23.26 13.70 0.08
N ASP A 416 22.76 12.51 0.43
CA ASP A 416 21.69 11.88 -0.33
C ASP A 416 20.43 12.73 -0.41
N GLY A 417 19.77 12.72 -1.57
CA GLY A 417 18.57 13.51 -1.83
C GLY A 417 17.39 13.21 -0.89
N ALA A 418 17.36 12.03 -0.29
CA ALA A 418 16.36 11.62 0.70
C ALA A 418 16.46 12.40 2.03
N GLY A 419 17.66 12.85 2.40
CA GLY A 419 17.91 13.60 3.62
C GLY A 419 17.33 15.02 3.58
N GLY A 420 16.97 15.56 4.75
CA GLY A 420 16.61 16.98 4.90
C GLY A 420 15.20 17.36 4.42
N GLY A 421 14.31 16.39 4.15
CA GLY A 421 12.93 16.65 3.72
C GLY A 421 12.17 17.60 4.67
N GLY A 422 12.29 17.40 5.99
CA GLY A 422 11.67 18.28 6.99
C GLY A 422 12.21 19.71 6.94
N ARG A 423 13.54 19.88 6.82
CA ARG A 423 14.18 21.20 6.69
C ARG A 423 13.75 21.93 5.43
N ARG A 424 13.55 21.22 4.32
CA ARG A 424 13.04 21.79 3.04
C ARG A 424 11.57 22.22 3.11
N ARG A 425 10.79 21.69 4.07
CA ARG A 425 9.39 22.10 4.31
C ARG A 425 9.28 23.33 5.21
N ALA A 426 10.34 23.70 5.91
CA ALA A 426 10.35 24.87 6.79
C ALA A 426 10.29 26.17 5.98
N ASN A 427 9.57 27.16 6.51
CA ASN A 427 9.51 28.50 5.94
C ASN A 427 10.91 29.15 5.96
N PRO A 428 11.47 29.58 4.81
CA PRO A 428 12.77 30.25 4.75
C PRO A 428 12.86 31.53 5.59
N ASN A 429 11.72 32.23 5.76
CA ASN A 429 11.65 33.47 6.54
C ASN A 429 11.52 33.22 8.05
N GLY A 430 11.48 31.95 8.49
CA GLY A 430 11.41 31.60 9.92
C GLY A 430 12.80 31.67 10.57
N ALA A 431 12.86 32.22 11.79
CA ALA A 431 14.10 32.25 12.56
C ALA A 431 14.60 30.82 12.86
N ARG A 432 15.91 30.63 12.74
CA ARG A 432 16.58 29.36 13.10
C ARG A 432 17.39 29.56 14.37
N LYS A 433 17.62 28.47 15.11
CA LYS A 433 18.48 28.49 16.30
C LYS A 433 19.87 29.03 15.93
N LYS A 434 20.38 29.96 16.73
CA LYS A 434 21.80 30.36 16.66
C LYS A 434 22.64 29.14 17.08
N LYS A 435 23.71 28.88 16.35
CA LYS A 435 24.75 27.96 16.81
C LYS A 435 25.53 28.68 17.91
N CYS A 436 25.56 28.10 19.10
CA CYS A 436 26.45 28.54 20.17
C CYS A 436 27.89 28.18 19.82
#